data_AF-A0A3P7PSN8-F1
#
_entry.id   AF-A0A3P7PSN8-F1
#
_cell.length_a   1.000
_cell.length_b   1.000
_cell.length_c   1.000
_cell.angle_alpha   90.00
_cell.angle_beta   90.00
_cell.angle_gamma   90.00
#
_symmetry.space_group_name_H-M   'P 1'
#
loop_
_entity.id
_entity.type
_entity.pdbx_description
1 polymer ?
#
loop_
_entity_poly.entity_id
_entity_poly.type
_entity_poly.pdbx_seq_one_letter_code
_entity_poly.pdbx_strand_id
1 'polypeptide(L)'
;MNNGYKYIFSGFLLVLIDINIGRFDLLPDVLGYYLVFVGLGYLYAKIELRVFRIARFLSVSMICVSILDVVTGMLGWIQMGDFFNYAVMIFGWLSELLLVVYIYQGMMAHMTMLEETTLSHQFGSELKRYAVIQGLCLLVMSFSLNMPKEGGGVYLFALMAISIIMHIRLLMNLSAVKKLFEIEEI
;
A
#
# COMPACT_ATOMS: atom_id res chain seq x y z
N MET A 1 -14.36 -12.48 -15.83
CA MET A 1 -14.34 -11.25 -15.03
C MET A 1 -13.21 -11.27 -14.00
N ASN A 2 -11.97 -10.99 -14.40
CA ASN A 2 -10.81 -10.92 -13.49
C ASN A 2 -10.78 -9.60 -12.68
N ASN A 3 -11.89 -9.29 -11.99
CA ASN A 3 -12.11 -8.02 -11.29
C ASN A 3 -11.15 -7.76 -10.11
N GLY A 4 -10.40 -8.77 -9.66
CA GLY A 4 -9.52 -8.68 -8.50
C GLY A 4 -8.47 -7.57 -8.60
N TYR A 5 -7.71 -7.51 -9.70
CA TYR A 5 -6.71 -6.45 -9.91
C TYR A 5 -7.33 -5.06 -10.07
N LYS A 6 -8.54 -4.99 -10.64
CA LYS A 6 -9.30 -3.73 -10.75
C LYS A 6 -9.65 -3.19 -9.37
N TYR A 7 -10.11 -4.03 -8.45
CA TYR A 7 -10.39 -3.61 -7.07
C TYR A 7 -9.14 -3.18 -6.33
N ILE A 8 -8.02 -3.90 -6.47
CA ILE A 8 -6.74 -3.51 -5.84
C ILE A 8 -6.25 -2.16 -6.39
N PHE A 9 -6.31 -1.96 -7.72
CA PHE A 9 -5.94 -0.70 -8.35
C PHE A 9 -6.82 0.45 -7.84
N SER A 10 -8.15 0.29 -7.88
CA SER A 10 -9.07 1.32 -7.38
C SER A 10 -8.89 1.61 -5.90
N GLY A 11 -8.56 0.59 -5.10
CA GLY A 11 -8.27 0.73 -3.69
C GLY A 11 -7.06 1.62 -3.43
N PHE A 12 -5.90 1.29 -4.00
CA PHE A 12 -4.70 2.13 -3.86
C PHE A 12 -4.84 3.51 -4.50
N LEU A 13 -5.65 3.64 -5.56
CA LEU A 13 -5.92 4.93 -6.17
C LEU A 13 -6.72 5.84 -5.21
N LEU A 14 -7.65 5.28 -4.44
CA LEU A 14 -8.36 6.04 -3.40
C LEU A 14 -7.44 6.43 -2.25
N VAL A 15 -6.59 5.51 -1.78
CA VAL A 15 -5.57 5.81 -0.75
C VAL A 15 -4.65 6.94 -1.20
N LEU A 16 -4.21 6.93 -2.46
CA LEU A 16 -3.28 7.94 -2.98
C LEU A 16 -3.90 9.33 -3.12
N ILE A 17 -5.20 9.40 -3.46
CA ILE A 17 -5.87 10.68 -3.75
C ILE A 17 -6.24 11.43 -2.46
N ASP A 18 -6.18 10.77 -1.29
CA ASP A 18 -6.42 11.31 0.05
C ASP A 18 -7.20 12.65 0.05
N ILE A 19 -8.52 12.53 -0.10
CA ILE A 19 -9.41 13.69 -0.25
C ILE A 19 -9.72 14.26 1.13
N ASN A 20 -8.86 15.16 1.58
CA ASN A 20 -9.07 15.94 2.80
C ASN A 20 -9.79 17.27 2.48
N ILE A 21 -11.10 17.35 2.76
CA ILE A 21 -11.89 18.60 2.63
C ILE A 21 -12.03 19.26 4.01
N GLY A 22 -11.09 20.16 4.35
CA GLY A 22 -11.14 20.93 5.59
C GLY A 22 -10.82 20.09 6.83
N ARG A 23 -11.80 19.89 7.72
CA ARG A 23 -11.69 19.04 8.93
C ARG A 23 -12.38 17.67 8.77
N PHE A 24 -13.02 17.42 7.64
CA PHE A 24 -13.63 16.14 7.33
C PHE A 24 -12.65 15.34 6.49
N ASP A 25 -12.00 14.39 7.16
CA ASP A 25 -11.24 13.34 6.51
C ASP A 25 -12.22 12.29 5.99
N LEU A 26 -12.29 12.13 4.67
CA LEU A 26 -13.40 11.49 3.98
C LEU A 26 -13.25 9.97 3.92
N LEU A 27 -12.80 9.32 5.01
CA LEU A 27 -12.52 7.86 5.09
C LEU A 27 -11.90 7.22 3.82
N PRO A 28 -11.07 7.91 2.98
CA PRO A 28 -10.75 7.39 1.65
C PRO A 28 -9.86 6.15 1.77
N ASP A 29 -9.03 6.13 2.82
CA ASP A 29 -8.10 5.05 3.12
C ASP A 29 -8.80 3.79 3.60
N VAL A 30 -9.79 3.91 4.49
CA VAL A 30 -10.57 2.77 4.97
C VAL A 30 -11.28 2.09 3.80
N LEU A 31 -11.91 2.88 2.92
CA LEU A 31 -12.55 2.37 1.71
C LEU A 31 -11.53 1.82 0.71
N GLY A 32 -10.37 2.48 0.57
CA GLY A 32 -9.28 2.07 -0.29
C GLY A 32 -8.74 0.70 0.09
N TYR A 33 -8.34 0.50 1.35
CA TYR A 33 -7.86 -0.79 1.85
C TYR A 33 -8.96 -1.86 1.90
N TYR A 34 -10.23 -1.48 2.09
CA TYR A 34 -11.36 -2.40 1.93
C TYR A 34 -11.48 -2.93 0.49
N LEU A 35 -11.32 -2.08 -0.52
CA LEU A 35 -11.30 -2.53 -1.92
C LEU A 35 -10.09 -3.42 -2.21
N VAL A 36 -8.92 -3.11 -1.64
CA VAL A 36 -7.74 -4.00 -1.73
C VAL A 36 -8.06 -5.36 -1.10
N PHE A 37 -8.70 -5.40 0.07
CA PHE A 37 -9.12 -6.64 0.73
C PHE A 37 -10.06 -7.48 -0.14
N VAL A 38 -11.08 -6.85 -0.73
CA VAL A 38 -12.03 -7.52 -1.63
C VAL A 38 -11.30 -8.04 -2.87
N GLY A 39 -10.45 -7.22 -3.50
CA GLY A 39 -9.68 -7.61 -4.69
C GLY A 39 -8.75 -8.79 -4.44
N LEU A 40 -8.04 -8.80 -3.31
CA LEU A 40 -7.19 -9.91 -2.90
C LEU A 40 -8.00 -11.17 -2.56
N GLY A 41 -9.20 -11.02 -2.00
CA GLY A 41 -10.15 -12.11 -1.80
C GLY A 41 -10.56 -12.77 -3.12
N TYR A 42 -10.89 -11.96 -4.13
CA TYR A 42 -11.20 -12.46 -5.48
C TYR A 42 -10.02 -13.18 -6.12
N LEU A 43 -8.81 -12.61 -6.06
CA LEU A 43 -7.61 -13.24 -6.63
C LEU A 43 -7.28 -14.55 -5.92
N TYR A 44 -7.40 -14.60 -4.59
CA TYR A 44 -7.17 -15.83 -3.84
C TYR A 44 -8.18 -16.92 -4.18
N ALA A 45 -9.47 -16.58 -4.30
CA ALA A 45 -10.50 -17.55 -4.63
C ALA A 45 -10.34 -18.14 -6.04
N LYS A 46 -9.70 -17.42 -6.97
CA LYS A 46 -9.52 -17.85 -8.36
C LYS A 46 -8.20 -18.56 -8.63
N ILE A 47 -7.10 -18.06 -8.04
CA ILE A 47 -5.72 -18.50 -8.35
C ILE A 47 -5.17 -19.39 -7.23
N GLU A 48 -5.78 -19.36 -6.03
CA GLU A 48 -5.41 -20.15 -4.85
C GLU A 48 -3.98 -19.93 -4.32
N LEU A 49 -3.31 -18.85 -4.74
CA LEU A 49 -1.99 -18.49 -4.25
C LEU A 49 -2.03 -17.99 -2.80
N ARG A 50 -1.33 -18.69 -1.90
CA ARG A 50 -1.24 -18.35 -0.46
C ARG A 50 -0.77 -16.91 -0.21
N VAL A 51 0.03 -16.37 -1.12
CA VAL A 51 0.54 -14.99 -1.06
C VAL A 51 -0.60 -13.97 -1.04
N PHE A 52 -1.65 -14.15 -1.85
CA PHE A 52 -2.81 -13.26 -1.83
C PHE A 52 -3.61 -13.36 -0.53
N ARG A 53 -3.65 -14.54 0.09
CA ARG A 53 -4.26 -14.71 1.41
C ARG A 53 -3.52 -13.91 2.49
N ILE A 54 -2.18 -13.93 2.47
CA ILE A 54 -1.36 -13.16 3.41
C ILE A 54 -1.54 -11.66 3.18
N ALA A 55 -1.47 -11.21 1.93
CA ALA A 55 -1.74 -9.82 1.58
C ALA A 55 -3.15 -9.39 2.04
N ARG A 56 -4.15 -10.26 1.92
CA ARG A 56 -5.51 -10.00 2.38
C ARG A 56 -5.55 -9.76 3.90
N PHE A 57 -4.86 -10.58 4.69
CA PHE A 57 -4.76 -10.34 6.13
C PHE A 57 -4.06 -9.01 6.45
N LEU A 58 -3.00 -8.66 5.71
CA LEU A 58 -2.33 -7.37 5.88
C LEU A 58 -3.23 -6.19 5.53
N SER A 59 -4.10 -6.30 4.52
CA SER A 59 -5.07 -5.25 4.22
C SER A 59 -6.08 -5.02 5.35
N VAL A 60 -6.42 -6.04 6.15
CA VAL A 60 -7.25 -5.86 7.35
C VAL A 60 -6.49 -5.05 8.41
N SER A 61 -5.20 -5.32 8.58
CA SER A 61 -4.33 -4.50 9.46
C SER A 61 -4.37 -3.03 9.05
N MET A 62 -4.26 -2.76 7.75
CA MET A 62 -4.33 -1.39 7.22
C MET A 62 -5.69 -0.74 7.45
N ILE A 63 -6.80 -1.46 7.26
CA ILE A 63 -8.14 -0.97 7.60
C ILE A 63 -8.22 -0.57 9.07
N CYS A 64 -7.69 -1.40 9.99
CA CYS A 64 -7.68 -1.08 11.41
C CYS A 64 -6.84 0.17 11.71
N VAL A 65 -5.66 0.30 11.13
CA VAL A 65 -4.80 1.49 11.30
C VAL A 65 -5.51 2.74 10.79
N SER A 66 -6.08 2.71 9.58
CA SER A 66 -6.82 3.84 9.03
C SER A 66 -8.04 4.24 9.86
N ILE A 67 -8.76 3.26 10.44
CA ILE A 67 -9.86 3.57 11.37
C ILE A 67 -9.34 4.26 12.64
N LEU A 68 -8.22 3.79 13.20
CA LEU A 68 -7.61 4.43 14.37
C LEU A 68 -7.18 5.86 14.08
N ASP A 69 -6.59 6.11 12.90
CA ASP A 69 -6.19 7.45 12.45
C ASP A 69 -7.41 8.38 12.33
N VAL A 70 -8.52 7.92 11.72
CA VAL A 70 -9.76 8.70 11.64
C VAL A 70 -10.34 9.00 13.03
N VAL A 71 -10.39 7.99 13.91
CA VAL A 71 -10.96 8.14 15.26
C VAL A 71 -10.12 9.11 16.10
N THR A 72 -8.79 9.01 16.04
CA THR A 72 -7.88 9.90 16.77
C THR A 72 -7.91 11.33 16.22
N GLY A 73 -7.92 11.49 14.89
CA GLY A 73 -8.02 12.79 14.23
C GLY A 73 -9.36 13.50 14.46
N MET A 74 -10.48 12.76 14.42
CA MET A 74 -11.82 13.32 14.60
C MET A 74 -12.14 13.64 16.07
N LEU A 75 -11.74 12.77 17.00
CA LEU A 75 -12.09 12.97 18.41
C LEU A 75 -11.18 13.99 19.09
N GLY A 76 -9.95 14.25 18.63
CA GLY A 76 -9.04 15.29 19.16
C GLY A 76 -8.76 15.25 20.68
N TRP A 77 -9.33 14.27 21.40
CA TRP A 77 -9.49 14.23 22.85
C TRP A 77 -8.80 13.01 23.47
N ILE A 78 -8.48 12.00 22.66
CA ILE A 78 -7.71 10.85 23.12
C ILE A 78 -6.24 11.20 22.89
N GLN A 79 -5.62 11.89 23.84
CA GLN A 79 -4.17 11.96 23.95
C GLN A 79 -3.64 10.57 24.30
N MET A 80 -3.56 9.70 23.29
CA MET A 80 -2.66 8.56 23.34
C MET A 80 -1.25 9.14 23.50
N GLY A 81 -0.44 8.57 24.41
CA GLY A 81 0.92 9.05 24.62
C GLY A 81 1.73 9.05 23.32
N ASP A 82 2.65 10.00 23.16
CA ASP A 82 3.44 10.19 21.93
C ASP A 82 4.09 8.90 21.43
N PHE A 83 4.52 8.03 22.37
CA PHE A 83 5.05 6.71 22.07
C PHE A 83 4.06 5.80 21.35
N PHE A 84 2.78 5.78 21.76
CA PHE A 84 1.75 4.95 21.14
C PHE A 84 1.44 5.42 19.72
N ASN A 85 1.31 6.73 19.52
CA ASN A 85 1.09 7.30 18.18
C ASN A 85 2.26 6.96 17.24
N TYR A 86 3.50 7.09 17.73
CA TYR A 86 4.69 6.72 16.96
C TYR A 86 4.74 5.23 16.64
N ALA A 87 4.36 4.36 17.59
CA ALA A 87 4.31 2.91 17.38
C ALA A 87 3.25 2.52 16.33
N VAL A 88 2.05 3.11 16.39
CA VAL A 88 0.97 2.89 15.40
C VAL A 88 1.43 3.34 14.01
N MET A 89 2.07 4.50 13.90
CA MET A 89 2.59 5.02 12.64
C MET A 89 3.64 4.08 12.01
N ILE A 90 4.64 3.64 12.78
CA ILE A 90 5.64 2.68 12.29
C ILE A 90 4.98 1.36 11.88
N PHE A 91 4.06 0.87 12.69
CA PHE A 91 3.35 -0.38 12.39
C PHE A 91 2.51 -0.28 11.12
N GLY A 92 1.88 0.87 10.88
CA GLY A 92 1.16 1.19 9.66
C GLY A 92 2.06 1.13 8.43
N TRP A 93 3.18 1.87 8.42
CA TRP A 93 4.09 1.85 7.27
C TRP A 93 4.77 0.50 7.06
N LEU A 94 5.07 -0.24 8.12
CA LEU A 94 5.62 -1.60 7.99
C LEU A 94 4.57 -2.56 7.40
N SER A 95 3.31 -2.46 7.84
CA SER A 95 2.20 -3.24 7.32
C SER A 95 1.95 -2.93 5.84
N GLU A 96 2.01 -1.66 5.46
CA GLU A 96 1.89 -1.20 4.08
C GLU A 96 3.02 -1.75 3.20
N LEU A 97 4.27 -1.64 3.66
CA LEU A 97 5.42 -2.20 2.97
C LEU A 97 5.24 -3.70 2.71
N LEU A 98 4.87 -4.45 3.75
CA LEU A 98 4.62 -5.88 3.62
C LEU A 98 3.46 -6.17 2.67
N LEU A 99 2.35 -5.42 2.76
CA LEU A 99 1.19 -5.56 1.90
C LEU A 99 1.60 -5.42 0.43
N VAL A 100 2.30 -4.36 0.08
CA VAL A 100 2.73 -4.10 -1.30
C VAL A 100 3.73 -5.15 -1.78
N VAL A 101 4.66 -5.58 -0.91
CA VAL A 101 5.59 -6.69 -1.21
C VAL A 101 4.84 -7.97 -1.56
N TYR A 102 3.84 -8.37 -0.77
CA TYR A 102 3.06 -9.57 -1.06
C TYR A 102 2.17 -9.40 -2.30
N ILE A 103 1.68 -8.19 -2.60
CA ILE A 103 0.96 -7.94 -3.85
C ILE A 103 1.85 -8.16 -5.06
N TYR A 104 3.07 -7.60 -5.05
CA TYR A 104 4.04 -7.81 -6.12
C TYR A 104 4.46 -9.29 -6.24
N GLN A 105 4.71 -9.98 -5.13
CA GLN A 105 4.99 -11.42 -5.16
C GLN A 105 3.83 -12.21 -5.77
N GLY A 106 2.59 -11.86 -5.42
CA GLY A 106 1.40 -12.47 -5.98
C GLY A 106 1.26 -12.20 -7.48
N MET A 107 1.52 -10.97 -7.94
CA MET A 107 1.55 -10.62 -9.36
C MET A 107 2.64 -11.41 -10.11
N MET A 108 3.86 -11.46 -9.58
CA MET A 108 4.97 -12.20 -10.18
C MET A 108 4.65 -13.71 -10.29
N ALA A 109 4.14 -14.31 -9.22
CA ALA A 109 3.74 -15.72 -9.22
C ALA A 109 2.62 -15.99 -10.22
N HIS A 110 1.61 -15.12 -10.28
CA HIS A 110 0.51 -15.26 -11.23
C HIS A 110 0.96 -15.10 -12.68
N MET A 111 1.80 -14.11 -13.01
CA MET A 111 2.35 -13.97 -14.36
C MET A 111 3.23 -15.16 -14.76
N THR A 112 3.97 -15.74 -13.80
CA THR A 112 4.77 -16.94 -14.06
C THR A 112 3.89 -18.15 -14.40
N MET A 113 2.71 -18.27 -13.76
CA MET A 113 1.73 -19.31 -14.11
C MET A 113 1.11 -19.12 -15.50
N LEU A 114 1.10 -17.89 -16.01
CA LEU A 114 0.62 -17.55 -17.36
C LEU A 114 1.72 -17.58 -18.42
N GLU A 115 2.92 -18.05 -18.06
CA GLU A 115 4.11 -18.09 -18.94
C GLU A 115 4.59 -16.71 -19.45
N GLU A 116 4.07 -15.62 -18.88
CA GLU A 116 4.44 -14.23 -19.17
C GLU A 116 5.74 -13.83 -18.47
N THR A 117 6.85 -14.42 -18.94
CA THR A 117 8.18 -14.28 -18.32
C THR A 117 8.71 -12.84 -18.30
N THR A 118 8.37 -12.03 -19.29
CA THR A 118 8.81 -10.63 -19.40
C THR A 118 8.22 -9.76 -18.27
N LEU A 119 6.90 -9.86 -18.07
CA LEU A 119 6.17 -9.15 -17.01
C LEU A 119 6.53 -9.69 -15.63
N SER A 120 6.68 -11.01 -15.48
CA SER A 120 7.12 -11.62 -14.23
C SER A 120 8.50 -11.08 -13.79
N HIS A 121 9.47 -11.03 -14.71
CA HIS A 121 10.78 -10.46 -14.43
C HIS A 121 10.72 -8.97 -14.10
N GLN A 122 9.91 -8.20 -14.84
CA GLN A 122 9.66 -6.78 -14.55
C GLN A 122 9.14 -6.58 -13.12
N PHE A 123 8.12 -7.34 -12.70
CA PHE A 123 7.58 -7.25 -11.33
C PHE A 123 8.57 -7.70 -10.27
N GLY A 124 9.41 -8.71 -10.54
CA GLY A 124 10.50 -9.09 -9.63
C GLY A 124 11.51 -7.96 -9.42
N SER A 125 11.84 -7.20 -10.46
CA SER A 125 12.74 -6.05 -10.35
C SER A 125 12.10 -4.86 -9.61
N GLU A 126 10.82 -4.58 -9.87
CA GLU A 126 10.08 -3.51 -9.21
C GLU A 126 9.79 -3.82 -7.73
N LEU A 127 9.51 -5.09 -7.40
CA LEU A 127 9.42 -5.58 -6.03
C LEU A 127 10.69 -5.23 -5.23
N LYS A 128 11.87 -5.59 -5.77
CA LYS A 128 13.16 -5.32 -5.11
C LYS A 128 13.37 -3.82 -4.93
N ARG A 129 13.08 -3.02 -5.95
CA ARG A 129 13.19 -1.55 -5.88
C ARG A 129 12.28 -0.97 -4.81
N TYR A 130 11.01 -1.37 -4.78
CA TYR A 130 10.05 -0.95 -3.77
C TYR A 130 10.51 -1.32 -2.36
N ALA A 131 10.86 -2.58 -2.14
CA ALA A 131 11.29 -3.06 -0.83
C ALA A 131 12.55 -2.33 -0.31
N VAL A 132 13.55 -2.11 -1.17
CA VAL A 132 14.78 -1.41 -0.80
C VAL A 132 14.51 0.07 -0.52
N ILE A 133 13.82 0.78 -1.43
CA ILE A 133 13.57 2.22 -1.28
C ILE A 133 12.69 2.48 -0.06
N GLN A 134 11.58 1.76 0.08
CA GLN A 134 10.66 1.97 1.19
C GLN A 134 11.27 1.52 2.52
N GLY A 135 12.02 0.40 2.52
CA GLY A 135 12.78 -0.04 3.70
C GLY A 135 13.83 0.98 4.15
N LEU A 136 14.54 1.60 3.19
CA LEU A 136 15.44 2.71 3.50
C LEU A 136 14.68 3.92 4.04
N CYS A 137 13.53 4.29 3.47
CA CYS A 137 12.71 5.38 4.02
C CYS A 137 12.32 5.13 5.48
N LEU A 138 11.89 3.92 5.82
CA LEU A 138 11.57 3.51 7.19
C LEU A 138 12.76 3.60 8.14
N LEU A 139 13.94 3.14 7.68
CA LEU A 139 15.16 3.24 8.46
C LEU A 139 15.52 4.70 8.75
N VAL A 140 15.52 5.55 7.72
CA VAL A 140 15.90 6.96 7.92
C VAL A 140 14.85 7.69 8.77
N MET A 141 13.56 7.33 8.67
CA MET A 141 12.52 7.87 9.57
C MET A 141 12.72 7.47 11.04
N SER A 142 13.31 6.31 11.32
CA SER A 142 13.63 5.91 12.69
C SER A 142 14.68 6.84 13.32
N PHE A 143 15.53 7.49 12.51
CA PHE A 143 16.50 8.49 12.97
C PHE A 143 15.93 9.91 13.04
N SER A 144 14.75 10.16 12.47
CA SER A 144 14.14 11.50 12.45
C SER A 144 13.88 12.07 13.85
N LEU A 145 13.63 11.21 14.83
CA LEU A 145 13.44 11.60 16.23
C LEU A 145 14.70 12.25 16.86
N ASN A 146 15.88 11.97 16.31
CA ASN A 146 17.15 12.49 16.82
C ASN A 146 17.62 13.75 16.05
N MET A 147 16.87 14.20 15.05
CA MET A 147 17.29 15.36 14.24
C MET A 147 16.89 16.69 14.89
N PRO A 148 17.73 17.73 14.77
CA PRO A 148 17.37 19.07 15.19
C PRO A 148 16.16 19.59 14.41
N LYS A 149 15.32 20.38 15.06
CA LYS A 149 14.07 20.93 14.48
C LYS A 149 14.34 21.80 13.25
N GLU A 150 15.51 22.42 13.18
CA GLU A 150 15.98 23.22 12.04
C GLU A 150 16.52 22.29 10.94
N GLY A 151 15.65 21.92 10.00
CA GLY A 151 16.02 21.13 8.80
C GLY A 151 15.25 19.82 8.61
N GLY A 152 14.58 19.30 9.66
CA GLY A 152 13.82 18.05 9.57
C GLY A 152 12.70 18.06 8.52
N GLY A 153 12.09 19.23 8.28
CA GLY A 153 10.99 19.36 7.30
C GLY A 153 11.38 19.08 5.85
N VAL A 154 12.58 19.50 5.41
CA VAL A 154 13.05 19.29 4.03
C VAL A 154 13.25 17.79 3.76
N TYR A 155 13.81 17.08 4.73
CA TYR A 155 14.04 15.65 4.64
C TYR A 155 12.73 14.84 4.61
N LEU A 156 11.76 15.18 5.49
CA LEU A 156 10.44 14.52 5.49
C LEU A 156 9.70 14.74 4.17
N PHE A 157 9.79 15.95 3.59
CA PHE A 157 9.23 16.24 2.28
C PHE A 157 9.86 15.39 1.18
N ALA A 158 11.19 15.21 1.19
CA ALA A 158 11.87 14.36 0.22
C ALA A 158 11.43 12.89 0.33
N LEU A 159 11.29 12.35 1.54
CA LEU A 159 10.77 10.99 1.74
C LEU A 159 9.34 10.84 1.25
N MET A 160 8.48 11.82 1.54
CA MET A 160 7.10 11.82 1.09
C MET A 160 7.03 11.78 -0.44
N ALA A 161 7.82 12.60 -1.12
CA ALA A 161 7.91 12.57 -2.59
C ALA A 161 8.37 11.21 -3.12
N ILE A 162 9.38 10.60 -2.51
CA ILE A 162 9.85 9.24 -2.88
C ILE A 162 8.74 8.21 -2.67
N SER A 163 8.04 8.25 -1.54
CA SER A 163 6.93 7.34 -1.24
C SER A 163 5.81 7.46 -2.27
N ILE A 164 5.40 8.69 -2.62
CA ILE A 164 4.38 8.95 -3.64
C ILE A 164 4.80 8.38 -5.00
N ILE A 165 6.05 8.60 -5.41
CA ILE A 165 6.58 8.05 -6.67
C ILE A 165 6.46 6.52 -6.67
N MET A 166 6.81 5.86 -5.56
CA MET A 166 6.73 4.40 -5.46
C MET A 166 5.28 3.89 -5.52
N HIS A 167 4.33 4.60 -4.91
CA HIS A 167 2.90 4.30 -5.02
C HIS A 167 2.35 4.48 -6.43
N ILE A 168 2.77 5.53 -7.14
CA ILE A 168 2.41 5.73 -8.55
C ILE A 168 2.93 4.56 -9.39
N ARG A 169 4.17 4.11 -9.16
CA ARG A 169 4.73 2.96 -9.89
C ARG A 169 3.97 1.66 -9.60
N LEU A 170 3.53 1.44 -8.36
CA LEU A 170 2.63 0.34 -8.02
C LEU A 170 1.32 0.41 -8.83
N LEU A 171 0.69 1.59 -8.88
CA LEU A 171 -0.54 1.78 -9.66
C LEU A 171 -0.34 1.54 -11.16
N MET A 172 0.79 1.99 -11.73
CA MET A 172 1.12 1.72 -13.13
C MET A 172 1.26 0.22 -13.40
N ASN A 173 1.94 -0.51 -12.52
CA ASN A 173 2.12 -1.96 -12.65
C ASN A 173 0.78 -2.72 -12.49
N LEU A 174 -0.06 -2.32 -11.53
CA LEU A 174 -1.41 -2.86 -11.37
C LEU A 174 -2.28 -2.58 -12.60
N SER A 175 -2.18 -1.38 -13.18
CA SER A 175 -2.89 -1.04 -14.41
C SER A 175 -2.40 -1.87 -15.59
N ALA A 176 -1.11 -2.19 -15.69
CA ALA A 176 -0.57 -3.04 -16.75
C ALA A 176 -1.16 -4.46 -16.66
N VAL A 177 -1.15 -5.06 -15.46
CA VAL A 177 -1.74 -6.38 -15.22
C VAL A 177 -3.23 -6.38 -15.48
N LYS A 178 -3.95 -5.36 -14.99
CA LYS A 178 -5.39 -5.20 -15.23
C LYS A 178 -5.71 -5.22 -16.74
N LYS A 179 -4.96 -4.44 -17.55
CA LYS A 179 -5.18 -4.36 -19.00
C LYS A 179 -4.95 -5.67 -19.71
N LEU A 180 -3.94 -6.45 -19.30
CA LEU A 180 -3.66 -7.77 -19.88
C LEU A 180 -4.88 -8.70 -19.78
N PHE A 181 -5.53 -8.72 -18.62
CA PHE A 181 -6.73 -9.54 -18.41
C PHE A 181 -8.02 -8.97 -19.01
N GLU A 182 -8.07 -7.68 -19.35
CA GLU A 182 -9.22 -7.11 -20.10
C GLU A 182 -9.17 -7.53 -21.58
N ILE A 183 -7.97 -7.79 -22.13
CA ILE A 183 -7.79 -8.18 -23.54
C ILE A 183 -8.07 -9.68 -23.76
N GLU A 184 -7.69 -10.55 -22.82
CA GLU A 184 -7.97 -11.99 -22.91
C GLU A 184 -9.47 -12.37 -22.79
N GLU A 185 -10.32 -11.42 -22.38
CA GLU A 185 -11.78 -11.63 -22.25
C GLU A 185 -12.56 -11.27 -23.53
N ILE A 186 -11.89 -10.85 -24.63
CA ILE A 186 -12.48 -10.55 -25.95
C ILE A 186 -12.15 -11.67 -26.94
#